data_AF-A0A922WLL2-F1
#
_entry.id   AF-A0A922WLL2-F1
#
_cell.length_a   1.000
_cell.length_b   1.000
_cell.length_c   1.000
_cell.angle_alpha   90.00
_cell.angle_beta   90.00
_cell.angle_gamma   90.00
#
_symmetry.space_group_name_H-M   'P 1'
#
loop_
_entity.id
_entity.type
_entity.pdbx_description
1 polymer ?
#
loop_
_entity_poly.entity_id
_entity_poly.type
_entity_poly.pdbx_seq_one_letter_code
_entity_poly.pdbx_strand_id
1 'polypeptide(L)'
;MALVHTEIKRQLEVYRKSRPLTSSCWIVIGCLYLGVVALAVLFLSELVLRLPWYSLIDGLYVIGTLGLIGLTGATFIICGIAIRWNHWPSILVGYWTTFVTSLLILFSPACFLIPLYEMVFLESREFCLAARYLVEKGFDLRNLPAESDPTLI
;
A
#
# COMPACT_ATOMS: atom_id res chain seq x y z
N MET A 1 2.75 1.21 35.68
CA MET A 1 3.93 0.96 34.81
C MET A 1 3.85 -0.39 34.10
N ALA A 2 3.60 -1.52 34.78
CA ALA A 2 3.54 -2.84 34.16
C ALA A 2 2.59 -2.96 32.94
N LEU A 3 1.39 -2.36 33.01
CA LEU A 3 0.38 -2.37 31.93
C LEU A 3 0.85 -1.66 30.63
N VAL A 4 1.65 -0.60 30.77
CA VAL A 4 2.19 0.14 29.62
C VAL A 4 3.26 -0.68 28.91
N HIS A 5 4.02 -1.46 29.69
CA HIS A 5 5.10 -2.32 29.20
C HIS A 5 4.57 -3.50 28.40
N THR A 6 3.50 -4.14 28.90
CA THR A 6 2.83 -5.23 28.18
C THR A 6 2.22 -4.76 26.86
N GLU A 7 1.67 -3.54 26.81
CA GLU A 7 1.10 -3.00 25.59
C GLU A 7 2.19 -2.65 24.56
N ILE A 8 3.33 -2.07 24.98
CA ILE A 8 4.45 -1.79 24.06
C ILE A 8 4.97 -3.09 23.43
N LYS A 9 5.17 -4.15 24.22
CA LYS A 9 5.61 -5.46 23.70
C LYS A 9 4.65 -6.01 22.65
N ARG A 10 3.35 -5.98 22.94
CA ARG A 10 2.30 -6.42 22.03
C ARG A 10 2.35 -5.65 20.70
N GLN A 11 2.44 -4.32 20.75
CA GLN A 11 2.47 -3.50 19.53
C GLN A 11 3.75 -3.72 18.72
N LEU A 12 4.88 -4.01 19.39
CA LEU A 12 6.14 -4.37 18.74
C LEU A 12 6.02 -5.69 17.96
N GLU A 13 5.37 -6.69 18.57
CA GLU A 13 5.13 -8.01 17.96
C GLU A 13 4.22 -7.88 16.74
N VAL A 14 3.12 -7.15 16.86
CA VAL A 14 2.21 -6.86 15.74
C VAL A 14 2.95 -6.15 14.61
N TYR A 15 3.72 -5.11 14.92
CA TYR A 15 4.51 -4.37 13.92
C TYR A 15 5.46 -5.31 13.16
N ARG A 16 6.20 -6.17 13.87
CA ARG A 16 7.17 -7.10 13.27
C ARG A 16 6.52 -8.14 12.39
N LYS A 17 5.40 -8.70 12.85
CA LYS A 17 4.66 -9.72 12.13
C LYS A 17 4.02 -9.17 10.86
N SER A 18 3.34 -8.03 10.94
CA SER A 18 2.57 -7.47 9.82
C SER A 18 3.44 -6.74 8.79
N ARG A 19 4.65 -6.28 9.16
CA ARG A 19 5.57 -5.55 8.27
C ARG A 19 5.93 -6.31 6.97
N PRO A 20 6.50 -7.52 7.00
CA PRO A 20 6.92 -8.22 5.77
C PRO A 20 5.73 -8.57 4.88
N LEU A 21 4.60 -8.93 5.49
CA LEU A 21 3.37 -9.24 4.79
C LEU A 21 2.84 -8.00 4.06
N THR A 22 2.67 -6.89 4.78
CA THR A 22 2.16 -5.62 4.22
C THR A 22 3.06 -5.10 3.10
N SER A 23 4.38 -5.11 3.32
CA SER A 23 5.37 -4.73 2.29
C SER A 23 5.24 -5.57 1.03
N SER A 24 5.13 -6.89 1.16
CA SER A 24 5.00 -7.81 0.03
C SER A 24 3.65 -7.63 -0.69
N CYS A 25 2.56 -7.52 0.05
CA CYS A 25 1.23 -7.28 -0.49
C CYS A 25 1.19 -5.99 -1.32
N TRP A 26 1.73 -4.87 -0.80
CA TRP A 26 1.78 -3.62 -1.55
C TRP A 26 2.61 -3.74 -2.83
N ILE A 27 3.78 -4.39 -2.79
CA ILE A 27 4.59 -4.59 -4.00
C ILE A 27 3.84 -5.42 -5.04
N VAL A 28 3.23 -6.53 -4.63
CA VAL A 28 2.48 -7.41 -5.54
C VAL A 28 1.31 -6.67 -6.18
N ILE A 29 0.52 -5.95 -5.38
CA ILE A 29 -0.59 -5.14 -5.89
C ILE A 29 -0.06 -4.07 -6.84
N GLY A 30 0.98 -3.34 -6.46
CA GLY A 30 1.57 -2.32 -7.31
C GLY A 30 2.03 -2.87 -8.67
N CYS A 31 2.66 -4.05 -8.68
CA CYS A 31 3.04 -4.75 -9.91
C CYS A 31 1.82 -5.15 -10.75
N LEU A 32 0.73 -5.61 -10.13
CA LEU A 32 -0.51 -5.93 -10.85
C LEU A 32 -1.10 -4.68 -11.51
N TYR A 33 -1.14 -3.54 -10.81
CA TYR A 33 -1.61 -2.27 -11.39
C TYR A 33 -0.76 -1.85 -12.59
N LEU A 34 0.56 -1.89 -12.47
CA LEU A 34 1.46 -1.58 -13.59
C LEU A 34 1.30 -2.55 -14.76
N GLY A 35 1.10 -3.85 -14.48
CA GLY A 35 0.82 -4.86 -15.51
C GLY A 35 -0.46 -4.58 -16.28
N VAL A 36 -1.55 -4.23 -15.58
CA VAL A 36 -2.82 -3.82 -16.20
C VAL A 36 -2.62 -2.58 -17.08
N VAL A 37 -1.89 -1.58 -16.59
CA VAL A 37 -1.59 -0.37 -17.37
C VAL A 37 -0.76 -0.70 -18.61
N ALA A 38 0.27 -1.53 -18.49
CA ALA A 38 1.10 -1.94 -19.62
C ALA A 38 0.29 -2.66 -20.70
N LEU A 39 -0.57 -3.61 -20.30
CA LEU A 39 -1.45 -4.32 -21.23
C LEU A 39 -2.48 -3.38 -21.88
N ALA A 40 -3.07 -2.48 -21.10
CA ALA A 40 -4.01 -1.50 -21.61
C ALA A 40 -3.35 -0.57 -22.63
N VAL A 41 -2.15 -0.07 -22.35
CA VAL A 41 -1.38 0.78 -23.28
C VAL A 41 -1.06 0.04 -24.58
N LEU A 42 -0.61 -1.22 -24.51
CA LEU A 42 -0.35 -2.03 -25.71
C LEU A 42 -1.63 -2.21 -26.54
N PHE A 43 -2.74 -2.58 -25.91
CA PHE A 43 -4.01 -2.76 -26.60
C PHE A 43 -4.54 -1.46 -27.22
N LEU A 44 -4.47 -0.35 -26.49
CA LEU A 44 -4.84 0.98 -27.00
C LEU A 44 -3.94 1.42 -28.15
N SER A 45 -2.63 1.13 -28.09
CA SER A 45 -1.72 1.45 -29.18
C SER A 45 -2.08 0.72 -30.48
N GLU A 46 -2.47 -0.56 -30.39
CA GLU A 46 -2.97 -1.31 -31.55
C GLU A 46 -4.32 -0.79 -32.06
N LEU A 47 -5.21 -0.38 -31.15
CA LEU A 47 -6.54 0.13 -31.50
C LEU A 47 -6.46 1.50 -32.19
N VAL A 48 -5.64 2.41 -31.68
CA VAL A 48 -5.41 3.76 -32.25
C VAL A 48 -4.79 3.66 -33.64
N LEU A 49 -3.86 2.73 -33.86
CA LEU A 49 -3.28 2.49 -35.19
C LEU A 49 -4.32 1.97 -36.22
N ARG A 50 -5.42 1.38 -35.76
CA ARG A 50 -6.47 0.80 -36.64
C ARG A 50 -7.69 1.71 -36.83
N LEU A 51 -7.92 2.70 -35.96
CA LEU A 51 -9.11 3.55 -35.98
C LEU A 51 -8.72 5.05 -35.97
N PRO A 52 -8.64 5.70 -37.14
CA PRO A 52 -8.20 7.11 -37.27
C PRO A 52 -9.19 8.15 -36.70
N TRP A 53 -10.36 7.72 -36.24
CA TRP A 53 -11.44 8.57 -35.71
C TRP A 53 -11.39 8.74 -34.19
N TYR A 54 -10.39 8.15 -33.51
CA TYR A 54 -10.27 8.21 -32.06
C TYR A 54 -10.08 9.67 -31.63
N SER A 55 -11.07 10.23 -30.92
CA SER A 55 -11.08 11.65 -30.62
C SER A 55 -10.04 11.99 -29.55
N LEU A 56 -9.49 13.21 -29.63
CA LEU A 56 -8.47 13.72 -28.71
C LEU A 56 -8.97 13.75 -27.24
N ILE A 57 -10.30 13.84 -27.06
CA ILE A 57 -10.97 13.85 -25.75
C ILE A 57 -10.96 12.46 -25.11
N ASP A 58 -11.20 11.40 -25.91
CA ASP A 58 -11.14 10.01 -25.44
C ASP A 58 -9.71 9.63 -25.03
N GLY A 59 -8.70 10.12 -25.78
CA GLY A 59 -7.29 9.95 -25.43
C GLY A 59 -6.91 10.60 -24.09
N LEU A 60 -7.41 11.81 -23.81
CA LEU A 60 -7.21 12.50 -22.53
C LEU A 60 -7.84 11.74 -21.35
N TYR A 61 -9.05 11.22 -21.54
CA TYR A 61 -9.73 10.43 -20.51
C TYR A 61 -8.97 9.14 -20.20
N VAL A 62 -8.49 8.45 -21.23
CA VAL A 62 -7.68 7.23 -21.11
C VAL A 62 -6.33 7.48 -20.45
N ILE A 63 -5.63 8.56 -20.82
CA ILE A 63 -4.37 8.94 -20.17
C ILE A 63 -4.61 9.29 -18.70
N GLY A 64 -5.70 9.99 -18.38
CA GLY A 64 -6.06 10.32 -17.00
C GLY A 64 -6.35 9.09 -16.16
N THR A 65 -7.18 8.16 -16.66
CA THR A 65 -7.54 6.94 -15.93
C THR A 65 -6.38 5.95 -15.81
N LEU A 66 -5.66 5.68 -16.90
CA LEU A 66 -4.49 4.79 -16.85
C LEU A 66 -3.32 5.40 -16.07
N GLY A 67 -3.14 6.72 -16.16
CA GLY A 67 -2.13 7.45 -15.41
C GLY A 67 -2.37 7.36 -13.91
N LEU A 68 -3.62 7.51 -13.46
CA LEU A 68 -3.97 7.33 -12.04
C LEU A 68 -3.68 5.91 -11.56
N ILE A 69 -4.10 4.88 -12.30
CA ILE A 69 -3.83 3.47 -11.97
C ILE A 69 -2.32 3.21 -11.91
N GLY A 70 -1.56 3.73 -12.87
CA GLY A 70 -0.11 3.59 -12.92
C GLY A 70 0.60 4.27 -11.75
N LEU A 71 0.18 5.50 -11.41
CA LEU A 71 0.69 6.23 -10.26
C LEU A 71 0.40 5.50 -8.96
N THR A 72 -0.84 5.02 -8.75
CA THR A 72 -1.20 4.22 -7.57
C THR A 72 -0.33 2.97 -7.47
N GLY A 73 -0.14 2.25 -8.57
CA GLY A 73 0.73 1.07 -8.62
C GLY A 73 2.18 1.38 -8.25
N ALA A 74 2.74 2.45 -8.81
CA ALA A 74 4.08 2.92 -8.48
C ALA A 74 4.21 3.34 -7.02
N THR A 75 3.22 4.06 -6.47
CA THR A 75 3.19 4.46 -5.06
C THR A 75 3.22 3.25 -4.14
N PHE A 76 2.46 2.20 -4.43
CA PHE A 76 2.49 0.96 -3.64
C PHE A 76 3.86 0.28 -3.65
N ILE A 77 4.52 0.19 -4.80
CA ILE A 77 5.86 -0.39 -4.91
C ILE A 77 6.86 0.45 -4.10
N ILE A 78 6.85 1.77 -4.30
CA ILE A 78 7.76 2.69 -3.60
C ILE A 78 7.54 2.59 -2.08
N CYS A 79 6.29 2.59 -1.61
CA CYS A 79 5.98 2.46 -0.18
C CYS A 79 6.39 1.07 0.36
N GLY A 80 6.12 0.00 -0.39
CA GLY A 80 6.50 -1.36 -0.01
C GLY A 80 8.02 -1.53 0.13
N ILE A 81 8.80 -0.95 -0.78
CA ILE A 81 10.27 -0.91 -0.69
C ILE A 81 10.73 -0.01 0.46
N ALA A 82 10.15 1.19 0.61
CA ALA A 82 10.53 2.15 1.64
C ALA A 82 10.24 1.65 3.07
N ILE A 83 9.23 0.79 3.27
CA ILE A 83 9.01 0.09 4.54
C ILE A 83 10.23 -0.72 4.97
N ARG A 84 11.03 -1.26 4.04
CA ARG A 84 12.26 -1.99 4.38
C ARG A 84 13.29 -1.10 5.09
N TRP A 85 13.18 0.21 4.88
CA TRP A 85 14.01 1.23 5.51
C TRP A 85 13.35 1.84 6.77
N ASN A 86 12.19 1.32 7.20
CA ASN A 86 11.45 1.72 8.40
C ASN A 86 11.06 3.22 8.43
N HIS A 87 10.65 3.79 7.29
CA HIS A 87 10.25 5.20 7.24
C HIS A 87 8.78 5.36 7.64
N TRP A 88 8.52 6.08 8.74
CA TRP A 88 7.16 6.40 9.18
C TRP A 88 6.29 7.04 8.07
N PRO A 89 6.79 8.04 7.29
CA PRO A 89 6.02 8.62 6.20
C PRO A 89 5.58 7.61 5.13
N SER A 90 6.41 6.60 4.81
CA SER A 90 6.03 5.59 3.81
C SER A 90 4.93 4.65 4.30
N ILE A 91 4.88 4.38 5.61
CA ILE A 91 3.81 3.60 6.22
C ILE A 91 2.50 4.38 6.12
N LEU A 92 2.53 5.67 6.46
CA LEU A 92 1.37 6.55 6.42
C LEU A 92 0.83 6.73 4.99
N VAL A 93 1.72 7.02 4.02
CA VAL A 93 1.34 7.18 2.61
C VAL A 93 0.78 5.88 2.06
N GLY A 94 1.43 4.74 2.33
CA GLY A 94 0.93 3.45 1.89
C GLY A 94 -0.44 3.11 2.48
N TYR A 95 -0.66 3.36 3.78
CA TYR A 95 -1.96 3.16 4.43
C TYR A 95 -3.07 3.98 3.77
N TRP A 96 -2.87 5.28 3.56
CA TRP A 96 -3.86 6.15 2.92
C TRP A 96 -4.09 5.76 1.46
N THR A 97 -3.04 5.32 0.76
CA THR A 97 -3.17 4.81 -0.61
C THR A 97 -4.03 3.55 -0.64
N THR A 98 -3.82 2.61 0.29
CA THR A 98 -4.68 1.42 0.44
C THR A 98 -6.13 1.81 0.74
N PHE A 99 -6.36 2.73 1.68
CA PHE A 99 -7.71 3.19 2.03
C PHE A 99 -8.46 3.77 0.84
N VAL A 100 -7.83 4.72 0.13
CA VAL A 100 -8.44 5.36 -1.06
C VAL A 100 -8.68 4.32 -2.15
N THR A 101 -7.74 3.40 -2.38
CA THR A 101 -7.89 2.33 -3.38
C THR A 101 -9.06 1.41 -3.04
N SER A 102 -9.20 1.00 -1.78
CA SER A 102 -10.32 0.17 -1.32
C SER A 102 -11.66 0.89 -1.47
N LEU A 103 -11.73 2.20 -1.21
CA LEU A 103 -12.92 3.00 -1.46
C LEU A 103 -13.27 3.06 -2.95
N LEU A 104 -12.29 3.28 -3.82
CA LEU A 104 -12.51 3.36 -5.27
C LEU A 104 -13.01 2.04 -5.86
N ILE A 105 -12.62 0.90 -5.29
CA ILE A 105 -13.07 -0.42 -5.74
C ILE A 105 -14.56 -0.64 -5.50
N LEU A 106 -15.14 -0.04 -4.45
CA LEU A 106 -16.58 -0.10 -4.20
C LEU A 106 -17.39 0.53 -5.34
N PHE A 107 -16.81 1.51 -6.03
CA PHE A 107 -17.43 2.20 -7.15
C PHE A 107 -16.98 1.66 -8.53
N SER A 108 -16.19 0.58 -8.55
CA SER A 108 -15.60 0.01 -9.75
C SER A 108 -16.28 -1.31 -10.15
N PRO A 109 -16.36 -1.65 -11.44
CA PRO A 109 -16.74 -3.00 -11.90
C PRO A 109 -15.82 -4.12 -11.38
N ALA A 110 -14.68 -3.78 -10.78
CA ALA A 110 -13.78 -4.71 -10.10
C ALA A 110 -14.20 -5.07 -8.66
N CYS A 111 -15.45 -4.79 -8.26
CA CYS A 111 -15.98 -5.05 -6.93
C CYS A 111 -15.87 -6.51 -6.47
N PHE A 112 -15.77 -7.49 -7.38
CA PHE A 112 -15.51 -8.89 -7.02
C PHE A 112 -14.14 -9.10 -6.33
N LEU A 113 -13.21 -8.15 -6.46
CA LEU A 113 -11.92 -8.16 -5.76
C LEU A 113 -11.98 -7.56 -4.35
N ILE A 114 -13.14 -7.07 -3.88
CA ILE A 114 -13.32 -6.48 -2.54
C ILE A 114 -12.67 -7.33 -1.44
N PRO A 115 -12.86 -8.67 -1.36
CA PRO A 115 -12.30 -9.47 -0.28
C PRO A 115 -10.77 -9.38 -0.21
N LEU A 116 -10.10 -9.32 -1.36
CA LEU A 116 -8.64 -9.21 -1.43
C LEU A 116 -8.17 -7.85 -0.90
N TYR A 117 -8.81 -6.77 -1.32
CA TYR A 117 -8.43 -5.42 -0.89
C TYR A 117 -8.83 -5.13 0.55
N GLU A 118 -9.90 -5.76 1.04
CA GLU A 118 -10.28 -5.68 2.44
C GLU A 118 -9.22 -6.35 3.32
N MET A 119 -8.72 -7.53 2.96
CA MET A 119 -7.59 -8.15 3.68
C MET A 119 -6.35 -7.24 3.69
N VAL A 120 -5.99 -6.69 2.53
CA VAL A 120 -4.83 -5.78 2.42
C VAL A 120 -5.04 -4.53 3.26
N PHE A 121 -6.25 -3.99 3.29
CA PHE A 121 -6.60 -2.83 4.11
C PHE A 121 -6.52 -3.13 5.61
N LEU A 122 -7.05 -4.26 6.05
CA LEU A 122 -7.00 -4.68 7.45
C LEU A 122 -5.56 -4.87 7.92
N GLU A 123 -4.72 -5.57 7.14
CA GLU A 123 -3.29 -5.73 7.44
C GLU A 123 -2.55 -4.39 7.47
N SER A 124 -2.81 -3.53 6.48
CA SER A 124 -2.23 -2.18 6.43
C SER A 124 -2.65 -1.33 7.64
N ARG A 125 -3.89 -1.50 8.11
CA ARG A 125 -4.45 -0.78 9.27
C ARG A 125 -3.78 -1.24 10.56
N GLU A 126 -3.71 -2.55 10.82
CA GLU A 126 -3.06 -3.09 12.02
C GLU A 126 -1.60 -2.64 12.09
N PHE A 127 -0.88 -2.75 10.96
CA PHE A 127 0.50 -2.30 10.84
C PHE A 127 0.65 -0.79 11.09
N CYS A 128 -0.20 0.04 10.49
CA CYS A 128 -0.15 1.49 10.66
C CYS A 128 -0.47 1.93 12.11
N LEU A 129 -1.44 1.29 12.77
CA LEU A 129 -1.80 1.59 14.14
C LEU A 129 -0.68 1.22 15.12
N ALA A 130 -0.07 0.03 14.94
CA ALA A 130 1.06 -0.40 15.75
C ALA A 130 2.27 0.55 15.56
N ALA A 131 2.59 0.89 14.31
CA ALA A 131 3.65 1.85 14.00
C ALA A 131 3.39 3.23 14.61
N ARG A 132 2.16 3.74 14.50
CA ARG A 132 1.75 5.02 15.08
C ARG A 132 1.93 5.03 16.59
N TYR A 133 1.45 3.99 17.26
CA TYR A 133 1.57 3.87 18.71
C TYR A 133 3.04 3.92 19.15
N LEU A 134 3.94 3.20 18.47
CA LEU A 134 5.37 3.20 18.77
C LEU A 134 5.99 4.59 18.58
N VAL A 135 5.66 5.29 17.48
CA VAL A 135 6.12 6.65 17.21
C VAL A 135 5.60 7.65 18.25
N GLU A 136 4.32 7.57 18.63
CA GLU A 136 3.73 8.42 19.68
C GLU A 136 4.36 8.19 21.06
N LYS A 137 4.93 7.00 21.31
CA LYS A 137 5.71 6.68 22.51
C LYS A 137 7.19 7.06 22.40
N GLY A 138 7.61 7.65 21.28
CA GLY A 138 8.98 8.14 21.07
C GLY A 138 9.95 7.08 20.53
N PHE A 139 9.47 5.91 20.10
CA PHE A 139 10.33 4.92 19.48
C PHE A 139 10.68 5.31 18.05
N ASP A 140 11.97 5.18 17.70
CA ASP A 140 12.42 5.21 16.32
C ASP A 140 12.16 3.83 15.68
N LEU A 141 11.30 3.80 14.65
CA LEU A 141 10.97 2.57 13.92
C LEU A 141 12.19 1.94 13.25
N ARG A 142 13.27 2.70 13.00
CA ARG A 142 14.53 2.17 12.46
C ARG A 142 15.33 1.39 13.48
N ASN A 143 15.24 1.79 14.75
CA ASN A 143 16.04 1.28 15.85
C ASN A 143 15.14 0.67 16.95
N LEU A 144 14.24 -0.22 16.54
CA LEU A 144 13.36 -0.91 17.48
C LEU A 144 14.14 -1.95 18.30
N PRO A 145 13.93 -2.02 19.62
CA PRO A 145 14.64 -2.92 20.53
C PRO A 145 14.39 -4.38 20.14
N ALA A 146 15.44 -5.22 20.13
CA ALA A 146 15.34 -6.62 19.73
C ALA A 146 14.34 -7.41 20.59
N GLU A 147 13.79 -8.51 20.07
CA GLU A 147 12.80 -9.35 20.77
C GLU A 147 13.33 -9.92 22.10
N SER A 148 14.65 -10.01 22.23
CA SER A 148 15.38 -10.54 23.38
C SER A 148 15.90 -9.48 24.34
N ASP A 149 15.55 -8.20 24.18
CA ASP A 149 16.15 -7.13 24.97
C ASP A 149 15.60 -7.13 26.42
N PRO A 150 16.42 -7.47 27.44
CA PRO A 150 15.95 -7.61 28.82
C PRO A 150 15.63 -6.26 29.47
N THR A 151 15.97 -5.14 28.83
CA THR A 151 15.66 -3.78 29.27
C THR A 151 14.17 -3.42 29.08
N LEU A 152 13.43 -4.25 28.33
CA LEU A 152 11.97 -4.24 28.26
C LEU A 152 11.34 -5.14 29.35
N ILE A 153 12.01 -5.44 30.47
CA ILE A 153 11.42 -6.10 31.65
C ILE A 153 11.29 -5.09 32.78
#